data_AF-A0A2G8JJ05-F1
#
_entry.id   AF-A0A2G8JJ05-F1
#
_cell.length_a   1.000
_cell.length_b   1.000
_cell.length_c   1.000
_cell.angle_alpha   90.00
_cell.angle_beta   90.00
_cell.angle_gamma   90.00
#
_symmetry.space_group_name_H-M   'P 1'
#
loop_
_entity.id
_entity.type
_entity.pdbx_description
1 polymer ?
#
loop_
_entity_poly.entity_id
_entity_poly.type
_entity_poly.pdbx_seq_one_letter_code
_entity_poly.pdbx_strand_id
1 'polypeptide(L)'
;MKSQIQTHGVQLASAKDVFLIAFILLQLLDDSFATEAPIVTISTGLVLGKRVSLRNDFLEQVDQYLGIPYAVPPIGDKRFRGTTYPVASWDDILNATTFGPVCPQAILDVDAATPRWIQKPIEDSKPFLEKMDEDCLYINVYVPLRSK
;
A
#
# COMPACT_ATOMS: atom_id res chain seq x y z
N MET A 1 -8.49 -52.52 48.97
CA MET A 1 -8.43 -51.29 48.14
C MET A 1 -7.04 -50.68 48.25
N LYS A 2 -6.18 -50.86 47.24
CA LYS A 2 -4.95 -50.08 47.09
C LYS A 2 -5.17 -49.15 45.90
N SER A 3 -5.25 -47.85 46.17
CA SER A 3 -5.33 -46.79 45.18
C SER A 3 -3.92 -46.51 44.65
N GLN A 4 -3.73 -46.51 43.34
CA GLN A 4 -2.49 -46.10 42.68
C GLN A 4 -2.70 -44.67 42.15
N ILE A 5 -1.88 -43.74 42.62
CA ILE A 5 -1.83 -42.36 42.15
C ILE A 5 -0.83 -42.32 40.99
N GLN A 6 -1.31 -42.00 39.79
CA GLN A 6 -0.46 -41.77 38.62
C GLN A 6 0.05 -40.32 38.64
N THR A 7 1.33 -40.13 38.91
CA THR A 7 2.02 -38.85 38.73
C THR A 7 2.49 -38.77 37.27
N HIS A 8 1.91 -37.87 36.47
CA HIS A 8 2.42 -37.55 35.14
C HIS A 8 3.71 -36.71 35.27
N GLY A 9 4.84 -37.33 34.99
CA GLY A 9 6.13 -36.63 34.88
C GLY A 9 6.15 -35.75 33.64
N VAL A 10 6.53 -34.48 33.81
CA VAL A 10 6.84 -33.58 32.70
C VAL A 10 8.20 -34.03 32.13
N GLN A 11 8.20 -34.45 30.87
CA GLN A 11 9.42 -34.91 30.19
C GLN A 11 10.29 -33.71 29.82
N LEU A 12 11.53 -33.66 30.30
CA LEU A 12 12.52 -32.63 29.92
C LEU A 12 12.86 -32.79 28.44
N ALA A 13 12.69 -31.73 27.66
CA ALA A 13 13.06 -31.69 26.25
C ALA A 13 14.58 -31.91 26.06
N SER A 14 14.97 -32.62 25.00
CA SER A 14 16.38 -32.89 24.70
C SER A 14 17.10 -31.62 24.27
N ALA A 15 18.43 -31.56 24.46
CA ALA A 15 19.24 -30.42 24.00
C ALA A 15 19.02 -30.13 22.51
N LYS A 16 18.81 -31.16 21.68
CA LYS A 16 18.49 -31.01 20.25
C LYS A 16 17.15 -30.30 20.02
N ASP A 17 16.16 -30.59 20.86
CA ASP A 17 14.84 -29.97 20.79
C ASP A 17 14.92 -28.50 21.19
N VAL A 18 15.71 -28.17 22.22
CA VAL A 18 15.96 -26.78 22.62
C VAL A 18 16.68 -25.99 21.52
N PHE A 19 17.68 -26.59 20.86
CA PHE A 19 18.37 -25.96 19.72
C PHE A 19 17.44 -25.77 18.51
N LEU A 20 16.60 -26.75 18.21
CA LEU A 20 15.65 -26.66 17.09
C LEU A 20 14.58 -25.58 17.36
N ILE A 21 14.07 -25.52 18.59
CA ILE A 21 13.12 -24.50 19.04
C ILE A 21 13.77 -23.11 18.98
N ALA A 22 15.00 -22.96 19.46
CA ALA A 22 15.73 -21.69 19.39
C ALA A 22 16.00 -21.24 17.95
N PHE A 23 16.32 -22.18 17.04
CA PHE A 23 16.54 -21.88 15.63
C PHE A 23 15.24 -21.48 14.92
N ILE A 24 14.11 -22.15 15.24
CA ILE A 24 12.78 -21.78 14.75
C ILE A 24 12.36 -20.41 15.30
N LEU A 25 12.58 -20.14 16.59
CA LEU A 25 12.35 -18.82 17.20
C LEU A 25 13.22 -17.73 16.56
N LEU A 26 14.46 -18.05 16.19
CA LEU A 26 15.36 -17.12 15.50
C LEU A 26 14.93 -16.87 14.04
N GLN A 27 14.32 -17.85 13.36
CA GLN A 27 13.72 -17.68 12.04
C GLN A 27 12.37 -16.94 12.06
N LEU A 28 11.70 -16.87 13.21
CA LEU A 28 10.46 -16.11 13.40
C LEU A 28 10.71 -14.65 13.79
N LEU A 29 11.95 -14.29 14.14
CA LEU A 29 12.40 -12.91 14.25
C LEU A 29 12.79 -12.42 12.85
N ASP A 30 11.81 -12.35 11.96
CA ASP A 30 11.94 -11.58 10.72
C ASP A 30 11.99 -10.10 11.15
N ASP A 31 13.20 -9.56 11.21
CA ASP A 31 13.44 -8.15 11.47
C ASP A 31 12.99 -7.41 10.21
N SER A 32 11.68 -7.13 10.13
CA SER A 32 11.16 -6.23 9.13
C SER A 32 11.88 -4.91 9.36
N PHE A 33 12.86 -4.59 8.51
CA PHE A 33 13.41 -3.24 8.41
C PHE A 33 12.23 -2.31 8.10
N ALA A 34 11.59 -1.81 9.15
CA ALA A 34 10.56 -0.82 9.06
C ALA A 34 11.29 0.46 8.68
N THR A 35 11.42 0.71 7.37
CA THR A 35 11.73 2.04 6.87
C THR A 35 10.68 2.98 7.48
N GLU A 36 11.14 3.90 8.33
CA GLU A 36 10.28 4.86 9.02
C GLU A 36 9.33 5.49 8.00
N ALA A 37 8.04 5.22 8.15
CA ALA A 37 7.07 5.58 7.14
C ALA A 37 6.92 7.11 7.12
N PRO A 38 7.05 7.75 5.94
CA PRO A 38 7.09 9.20 5.89
C PRO A 38 5.70 9.78 6.17
N ILE A 39 5.60 10.62 7.20
CA ILE A 39 4.39 11.36 7.56
C ILE A 39 4.63 12.85 7.34
N VAL A 40 3.72 13.51 6.63
CA VAL A 40 3.78 14.96 6.37
C VAL A 40 2.50 15.67 6.77
N THR A 41 2.63 16.91 7.20
CA THR A 41 1.51 17.80 7.48
C THR A 41 1.19 18.63 6.24
N ILE A 42 -0.07 18.62 5.82
CA ILE A 42 -0.62 19.51 4.79
C ILE A 42 -1.76 20.36 5.38
N SER A 43 -2.31 21.30 4.60
CA SER A 43 -3.36 22.21 5.06
C SER A 43 -4.64 21.52 5.54
N THR A 44 -4.91 20.29 5.10
CA THR A 44 -6.11 19.51 5.42
C THR A 44 -5.87 18.38 6.44
N GLY A 45 -4.63 18.16 6.90
CA GLY A 45 -4.32 17.16 7.91
C GLY A 45 -2.98 16.44 7.71
N LEU A 46 -2.79 15.34 8.43
CA LEU A 46 -1.59 14.49 8.34
C LEU A 46 -1.74 13.45 7.24
N VAL A 47 -0.66 13.17 6.50
CA VAL A 47 -0.63 12.20 5.40
C VAL A 47 0.52 11.24 5.58
N LEU A 48 0.22 9.94 5.62
CA LEU A 48 1.16 8.83 5.65
C LEU A 48 1.46 8.37 4.22
N GLY A 49 2.72 8.43 3.82
CA GLY A 49 3.22 7.89 2.56
C GLY A 49 3.99 6.58 2.72
N LYS A 50 4.68 6.18 1.66
CA LYS A 50 5.58 5.02 1.62
C LYS A 50 6.92 5.41 1.00
N ARG A 51 8.01 5.06 1.69
CA ARG A 51 9.37 5.16 1.13
C ARG A 51 9.67 3.96 0.24
N VAL A 52 10.13 4.20 -0.99
CA VAL A 52 10.48 3.14 -1.92
C VAL A 52 11.90 3.29 -2.47
N SER A 53 12.58 2.15 -2.65
CA SER A 53 13.80 2.06 -3.45
C SER A 53 13.44 1.91 -4.93
N LEU A 54 14.20 2.56 -5.79
CA LEU A 54 14.06 2.42 -7.23
C LEU A 54 14.84 1.19 -7.71
N ARG A 55 14.51 0.69 -8.93
CA ARG A 55 15.21 -0.47 -9.51
C ARG A 55 16.71 -0.25 -9.76
N ASN A 56 17.13 1.00 -9.82
CA ASN A 56 18.52 1.37 -9.98
C ASN A 56 19.05 1.82 -8.61
N ASP A 57 19.94 1.02 -8.03
CA ASP A 57 20.50 1.23 -6.69
C ASP A 57 21.36 2.51 -6.59
N PHE A 58 21.76 3.09 -7.72
CA PHE A 58 22.44 4.39 -7.76
C PHE A 58 21.49 5.58 -7.64
N LEU A 59 20.17 5.35 -7.71
CA LEU A 59 19.17 6.39 -7.53
C LEU A 59 18.73 6.46 -6.07
N GLU A 60 18.57 7.68 -5.59
CA GLU A 60 18.03 7.94 -4.25
C GLU A 60 16.60 7.38 -4.11
N GLN A 61 16.25 7.00 -2.89
CA GLN A 61 14.89 6.58 -2.54
C GLN A 61 13.89 7.72 -2.75
N VAL A 62 12.63 7.36 -2.92
CA VAL A 62 11.53 8.29 -3.15
C VAL A 62 10.44 8.06 -2.11
N ASP A 63 9.99 9.14 -1.48
CA ASP A 63 8.76 9.13 -0.68
C ASP A 63 7.57 9.31 -1.61
N GLN A 64 6.65 8.35 -1.58
CA GLN A 64 5.43 8.32 -2.37
C GLN A 64 4.22 8.62 -1.49
N TYR A 65 3.37 9.52 -1.95
CA TYR A 65 2.06 9.77 -1.36
C TYR A 65 1.02 9.63 -2.46
N LEU A 66 0.21 8.58 -2.38
CA LEU A 66 -0.71 8.14 -3.40
C LEU A 66 -2.15 8.37 -2.96
N GLY A 67 -3.04 8.76 -3.88
CA GLY A 67 -4.45 8.90 -3.59
C GLY A 67 -4.80 10.05 -2.64
N ILE A 68 -4.06 11.17 -2.65
CA ILE A 68 -4.40 12.34 -1.84
C ILE A 68 -5.59 13.08 -2.48
N PRO A 69 -6.71 13.29 -1.76
CA PRO A 69 -7.85 14.03 -2.30
C PRO A 69 -7.47 15.52 -2.45
N TYR A 70 -7.62 16.07 -3.65
CA TYR A 70 -7.29 17.48 -3.92
C TYR A 70 -8.53 18.35 -4.15
N ALA A 71 -9.70 17.76 -4.32
CA ALA A 71 -10.93 18.49 -4.55
C ALA A 71 -12.16 17.67 -4.12
N VAL A 72 -13.27 18.35 -3.91
CA VAL A 72 -14.52 17.71 -3.46
C VAL A 72 -15.07 16.80 -4.58
N PRO A 73 -15.47 15.54 -4.28
CA PRO A 73 -15.92 14.59 -5.29
C PRO A 73 -17.10 15.10 -6.13
N PRO A 74 -17.08 14.96 -7.46
CA PRO A 74 -18.09 15.50 -8.37
C PRO A 74 -19.32 14.56 -8.50
N ILE A 75 -19.77 13.99 -7.38
CA ILE A 75 -20.84 12.99 -7.33
C ILE A 75 -22.22 13.62 -7.08
N GLY A 76 -23.29 12.96 -7.53
CA GLY A 76 -24.67 13.39 -7.33
C GLY A 76 -24.92 14.81 -7.86
N ASP A 77 -25.46 15.69 -7.01
CA ASP A 77 -25.78 17.08 -7.37
C ASP A 77 -24.55 17.93 -7.74
N LYS A 78 -23.33 17.45 -7.45
CA LYS A 78 -22.08 18.13 -7.82
C LYS A 78 -21.58 17.76 -9.22
N ARG A 79 -22.20 16.78 -9.87
CA ARG A 79 -21.87 16.41 -11.24
C ARG A 79 -22.12 17.58 -12.19
N PHE A 80 -21.20 17.79 -13.13
CA PHE A 80 -21.22 18.90 -14.09
C PHE A 80 -21.18 20.30 -13.47
N ARG A 81 -20.68 20.41 -12.23
CA ARG A 81 -20.40 21.69 -11.57
C ARG A 81 -18.90 21.88 -11.42
N GLY A 82 -18.46 23.12 -11.21
CA GLY A 82 -17.11 23.40 -10.78
C GLY A 82 -16.83 22.70 -9.45
N THR A 83 -15.69 22.04 -9.32
CA THR A 83 -15.25 21.47 -8.05
C THR A 83 -14.72 22.58 -7.11
N THR A 84 -14.73 22.30 -5.82
CA THR A 84 -14.32 23.25 -4.77
C THR A 84 -13.14 22.73 -3.97
N TYR A 85 -12.33 23.65 -3.46
CA TYR A 85 -11.25 23.45 -2.50
C TYR A 85 -11.41 24.47 -1.35
N PRO A 86 -11.05 24.15 -0.09
CA PRO A 86 -10.45 22.90 0.39
C PRO A 86 -11.43 21.72 0.46
N VAL A 87 -10.87 20.50 0.40
CA VAL A 87 -11.58 19.30 0.86
C VAL A 87 -11.78 19.37 2.37
N ALA A 88 -12.72 18.57 2.90
CA ALA A 88 -12.87 18.46 4.35
C ALA A 88 -11.56 18.00 4.97
N SER A 89 -11.11 18.71 6.01
CA SER A 89 -9.97 18.26 6.81
C SER A 89 -10.30 16.96 7.53
N TRP A 90 -9.27 16.17 7.80
CA TRP A 90 -9.37 14.94 8.57
C TRP A 90 -8.58 15.07 9.88
N ASP A 91 -9.11 14.45 10.94
CA ASP A 91 -8.49 14.51 12.27
C ASP A 91 -7.38 13.46 12.44
N ASP A 92 -7.58 12.28 11.84
CA ASP A 92 -6.64 11.15 11.89
C ASP A 92 -5.58 11.22 10.77
N ILE A 93 -4.63 10.29 10.74
CA ILE A 93 -3.64 10.23 9.65
C ILE A 93 -4.27 9.63 8.39
N LEU A 94 -4.28 10.38 7.28
CA LEU A 94 -4.70 9.86 5.98
C LEU A 94 -3.66 8.86 5.46
N ASN A 95 -4.06 7.62 5.22
CA ASN A 95 -3.21 6.61 4.60
C ASN A 95 -3.15 6.81 3.08
N ALA A 96 -2.06 7.41 2.59
CA ALA A 96 -1.78 7.67 1.19
C ALA A 96 -0.70 6.71 0.64
N THR A 97 -0.82 5.42 0.93
CA THR A 97 0.13 4.39 0.45
C THR A 97 -0.36 3.62 -0.78
N THR A 98 -1.59 3.87 -1.22
CA THR A 98 -2.23 3.18 -2.35
C THR A 98 -2.89 4.19 -3.29
N PHE A 99 -3.03 3.83 -4.56
CA PHE A 99 -3.73 4.69 -5.52
C PHE A 99 -5.21 4.82 -5.18
N GLY A 100 -5.75 6.04 -5.35
CA GLY A 100 -7.18 6.26 -5.44
C GLY A 100 -7.80 5.61 -6.69
N PRO A 101 -9.13 5.51 -6.77
CA PRO A 101 -9.81 5.08 -8.00
C PRO A 101 -9.48 6.03 -9.17
N VAL A 102 -9.41 5.47 -10.38
CA VAL A 102 -9.33 6.25 -11.61
C VAL A 102 -10.71 6.76 -12.01
N CYS A 103 -10.76 7.81 -12.82
CA CYS A 103 -12.03 8.32 -13.31
C CYS A 103 -12.70 7.34 -14.30
N PRO A 104 -14.05 7.35 -14.41
CA PRO A 104 -14.77 6.46 -15.30
C PRO A 104 -14.38 6.74 -16.76
N GLN A 105 -13.91 5.70 -17.45
CA GLN A 105 -13.50 5.76 -18.85
C GLN A 105 -13.78 4.43 -19.53
N ALA A 106 -14.02 4.45 -20.84
CA ALA A 106 -14.18 3.20 -21.59
C ALA A 106 -12.81 2.50 -21.73
N ILE A 107 -12.74 1.24 -21.31
CA ILE A 107 -11.58 0.40 -21.58
C ILE A 107 -11.71 -0.09 -23.03
N LEU A 108 -10.70 0.18 -23.85
CA LEU A 108 -10.65 -0.35 -25.21
C LEU A 108 -10.40 -1.85 -25.16
N ASP A 109 -11.29 -2.62 -25.76
CA ASP A 109 -11.03 -4.03 -26.04
C ASP A 109 -10.28 -4.14 -27.37
N VAL A 110 -9.13 -4.80 -27.31
CA VAL A 110 -8.31 -5.12 -28.47
C VAL A 110 -8.39 -6.61 -28.74
N ASP A 111 -8.54 -6.96 -30.01
CA ASP A 111 -8.60 -8.35 -30.45
C ASP A 111 -7.27 -8.78 -31.07
N ALA A 112 -7.15 -10.07 -31.42
CA ALA A 112 -5.96 -10.62 -32.05
C ALA A 112 -5.64 -10.02 -33.43
N ALA A 113 -6.59 -9.33 -34.07
CA ALA A 113 -6.39 -8.65 -35.36
C ALA A 113 -5.73 -7.26 -35.19
N THR A 114 -5.73 -6.71 -33.98
CA THR A 114 -5.15 -5.41 -33.68
C THR A 114 -3.61 -5.47 -33.74
N PRO A 115 -2.90 -4.48 -34.31
CA PRO A 115 -1.43 -4.47 -34.29
C PRO A 115 -0.86 -4.46 -32.86
N ARG A 116 0.22 -5.23 -32.64
CA ARG A 116 0.81 -5.42 -31.30
C ARG A 116 1.25 -4.13 -30.60
N TRP A 117 1.69 -3.13 -31.38
CA TRP A 117 2.09 -1.81 -30.87
C TRP A 117 0.92 -0.97 -30.35
N ILE A 118 -0.32 -1.31 -30.74
CA ILE A 118 -1.56 -0.74 -30.18
C ILE A 118 -2.04 -1.60 -28.99
N GLN A 119 -2.02 -2.92 -29.13
CA GLN A 119 -2.48 -3.84 -28.09
C GLN A 119 -1.70 -3.70 -26.78
N LYS A 120 -0.37 -3.72 -26.88
CA LYS A 120 0.49 -3.82 -25.70
C LYS A 120 0.28 -2.68 -24.69
N PRO A 121 0.27 -1.39 -25.09
CA PRO A 121 -0.02 -0.31 -24.14
C PRO A 121 -1.39 -0.43 -23.46
N ILE A 122 -2.41 -0.89 -24.18
CA ILE A 122 -3.75 -1.09 -23.64
C ILE A 122 -3.73 -2.20 -22.59
N GLU A 123 -3.15 -3.36 -22.91
CA GLU A 123 -2.99 -4.48 -21.98
C GLU A 123 -2.18 -4.11 -20.73
N ASP A 124 -1.05 -3.41 -20.91
CA ASP A 124 -0.20 -2.96 -19.81
C ASP A 124 -0.92 -1.96 -18.89
N SER A 125 -1.91 -1.21 -19.41
CA SER A 125 -2.71 -0.26 -18.63
C SER A 125 -3.89 -0.88 -17.87
N LYS A 126 -4.41 -2.04 -18.31
CA LYS A 126 -5.62 -2.68 -17.75
C LYS A 126 -5.59 -2.83 -16.21
N PRO A 127 -4.48 -3.27 -15.58
CA PRO A 127 -4.41 -3.39 -14.12
C PRO A 127 -4.63 -2.06 -13.37
N PHE A 128 -4.29 -0.92 -13.99
CA PHE A 128 -4.49 0.41 -13.40
C PHE A 128 -5.91 0.94 -13.58
N LEU A 129 -6.73 0.26 -14.39
CA LEU A 129 -8.09 0.66 -14.74
C LEU A 129 -9.16 -0.21 -14.06
N GLU A 130 -8.77 -1.19 -13.22
CA GLU A 130 -9.70 -2.10 -12.57
C GLU A 130 -10.68 -1.40 -11.61
N LYS A 131 -10.23 -0.32 -10.96
CA LYS A 131 -11.01 0.44 -9.98
C LYS A 131 -11.36 1.82 -10.53
N MET A 132 -12.56 1.93 -11.10
CA MET A 132 -13.15 3.20 -11.55
C MET A 132 -14.24 3.68 -10.59
N ASP A 133 -14.26 4.98 -10.29
CA ASP A 133 -15.30 5.64 -9.49
C ASP A 133 -15.50 7.10 -9.94
N GLU A 134 -16.69 7.67 -9.79
CA GLU A 134 -16.90 9.12 -10.02
C GLU A 134 -16.21 9.97 -8.94
N ASP A 135 -16.01 9.42 -7.73
CA ASP A 135 -15.07 9.97 -6.76
C ASP A 135 -13.64 9.62 -7.17
N CYS A 136 -13.04 10.40 -8.07
CA CYS A 136 -11.70 10.16 -8.63
C CYS A 136 -10.75 11.37 -8.54
N LEU A 137 -11.10 12.41 -7.77
CA LEU A 137 -10.30 13.65 -7.69
C LEU A 137 -9.13 13.51 -6.70
N TYR A 138 -8.19 12.64 -7.07
CA TYR A 138 -6.98 12.34 -6.30
C TYR A 138 -5.70 12.70 -7.08
N ILE A 139 -4.64 13.01 -6.35
CA ILE A 139 -3.29 13.22 -6.88
C ILE A 139 -2.30 12.29 -6.22
N ASN A 140 -1.19 12.05 -6.91
CA ASN A 140 -0.05 11.28 -6.43
C ASN A 140 1.19 12.17 -6.44
N VAL A 141 1.99 12.13 -5.37
CA VAL A 141 3.18 12.96 -5.18
C VAL A 141 4.39 12.06 -4.94
N TYR A 142 5.49 12.36 -5.64
CA TYR A 142 6.76 11.63 -5.56
C TYR A 142 7.87 12.61 -5.16
N VAL A 143 8.47 12.40 -4.00
CA VAL A 143 9.48 13.30 -3.43
C VAL A 143 10.82 12.56 -3.36
N PRO A 144 11.83 12.93 -4.18
CA PRO A 144 13.17 12.36 -4.07
C PRO A 144 13.82 12.73 -2.73
N LEU A 145 14.43 11.76 -2.07
CA LEU A 145 15.22 12.00 -0.87
C LEU A 145 16.60 12.51 -1.25
N ARG A 146 16.76 13.84 -1.33
CA ARG A 146 18.10 14.42 -1.51
C ARG A 146 19.00 14.02 -0.33
N SER A 147 20.12 13.38 -0.63
CA SER A 147 21.28 13.41 0.25
C SER A 147 21.73 14.86 0.43
N LYS A 148 21.89 15.27 1.68
CA LYS A 148 22.33 16.62 2.05
C LYS A 148 23.85 16.70 2.07
#